data_AF-A0A1S1J4L0-F1
#
_entry.id   AF-A0A1S1J4L0-F1
#
_cell.length_a   1.000
_cell.length_b   1.000
_cell.length_c   1.000
_cell.angle_alpha   90.00
_cell.angle_beta   90.00
_cell.angle_gamma   90.00
#
_symmetry.space_group_name_H-M   'P 1'
#
loop_
_entity.id
_entity.type
_entity.pdbx_description
1 polymer ?
#
loop_
_entity_poly.entity_id
_entity_poly.type
_entity_poly.pdbx_seq_one_letter_code
_entity_poly.pdbx_strand_id
1 'polypeptide(L)'
;MKNAILFCILFYTIFGFAQKTESHKLTQKEIAQRELDGVSEFPIYRALECSDKSGVYELLLCENQKNISKKDTLNTKIQAIYTLNDHGGFLEKWRINDLLEDSDPKETTIYFWTKYCSTTDLDGDGLIDPVIVYGTRTEYNEIRRVKIITISHNKKYVIRAVECDLDYCRSFKKDSTWNLLPLKTKTYLNSLVERLRKEQNLLLKDG
;
A
#
# COMPACT_ATOMS: atom_id res chain seq x y z
N MET A 1 67.57 23.22 -11.64
CA MET A 1 66.31 22.67 -12.18
C MET A 1 65.86 21.49 -11.32
N LYS A 2 64.96 21.72 -10.36
CA LYS A 2 64.23 20.65 -9.64
C LYS A 2 62.86 21.21 -9.28
N ASN A 3 61.87 20.93 -10.13
CA ASN A 3 60.48 21.29 -9.88
C ASN A 3 59.83 20.12 -9.15
N ALA A 4 59.49 20.30 -7.88
CA ALA A 4 58.63 19.37 -7.16
C ALA A 4 57.18 19.87 -7.30
N ILE A 5 56.38 19.16 -8.10
CA ILE A 5 54.94 19.39 -8.21
C ILE A 5 54.27 18.50 -7.16
N LEU A 6 53.70 19.12 -6.11
CA LEU A 6 52.92 18.44 -5.09
C LEU A 6 51.48 18.31 -5.59
N PHE A 7 51.02 17.08 -5.80
CA PHE A 7 49.65 16.77 -6.23
C PHE A 7 48.79 16.50 -4.99
N CYS A 8 47.93 17.45 -4.61
CA CYS A 8 46.94 17.26 -3.54
C CYS A 8 45.69 16.59 -4.12
N ILE A 9 45.51 15.30 -3.87
CA ILE A 9 44.27 14.57 -4.17
C ILE A 9 43.30 14.79 -3.01
N LEU A 10 42.31 15.65 -3.22
CA LEU A 10 41.15 15.78 -2.33
C LEU A 10 40.22 14.57 -2.53
N PHE A 11 40.37 13.56 -1.67
CA PHE A 11 39.34 12.53 -1.50
C PHE A 11 38.14 13.16 -0.79
N TYR A 12 37.18 13.67 -1.55
CA TYR A 12 35.84 13.89 -1.03
C TYR A 12 35.20 12.53 -0.80
N THR A 13 35.26 12.04 0.45
CA THR A 13 34.39 10.96 0.90
C THR A 13 32.96 11.50 0.87
N ILE A 14 32.23 11.19 -0.20
CA ILE A 14 30.78 11.36 -0.23
C ILE A 14 30.24 10.29 0.73
N PHE A 15 30.19 10.61 2.02
CA PHE A 15 29.32 9.90 2.95
C PHE A 15 27.89 10.25 2.54
N GLY A 16 27.34 9.45 1.61
CA GLY A 16 25.91 9.44 1.38
C GLY A 16 25.26 9.00 2.68
N PHE A 17 24.71 9.95 3.44
CA PHE A 17 23.78 9.63 4.50
C PHE A 17 22.58 8.94 3.82
N ALA A 18 22.55 7.62 3.87
CA ALA A 18 21.35 6.87 3.54
C ALA A 18 20.32 7.25 4.61
N GLN A 19 19.44 8.20 4.29
CA GLN A 19 18.32 8.54 5.15
C GLN A 19 17.48 7.28 5.27
N LYS A 20 17.45 6.72 6.48
CA LYS A 20 16.75 5.47 6.76
C LYS A 20 15.26 5.70 6.57
N THR A 21 14.59 4.85 5.79
CA THR A 21 13.12 4.88 5.74
C THR A 21 12.58 4.39 7.07
N GLU A 22 11.68 5.18 7.67
CA GLU A 22 11.02 4.84 8.92
C GLU A 22 9.51 4.81 8.70
N SER A 23 8.82 3.93 9.43
CA SER A 23 7.37 3.90 9.43
C SER A 23 6.83 3.53 10.80
N HIS A 24 5.78 4.23 11.21
CA HIS A 24 5.10 3.96 12.47
C HIS A 24 3.58 4.07 12.32
N LYS A 25 2.86 3.27 13.10
CA LYS A 25 1.40 3.30 13.14
C LYS A 25 0.94 4.45 14.02
N LEU A 26 0.04 5.28 13.50
CA LEU A 26 -0.56 6.36 14.27
C LEU A 26 -1.67 5.82 15.19
N THR A 27 -1.70 6.36 16.40
CA THR A 27 -2.79 6.22 17.36
C THR A 27 -3.94 7.15 16.98
N GLN A 28 -5.14 6.88 17.52
CA GLN A 28 -6.29 7.76 17.32
C GLN A 28 -6.05 9.19 17.83
N LYS A 29 -5.28 9.33 18.92
CA LYS A 29 -4.90 10.64 19.44
C LYS A 29 -3.98 11.39 18.47
N GLU A 30 -3.01 10.71 17.87
CA GLU A 30 -2.12 11.32 16.87
C GLU A 30 -2.89 11.69 15.60
N ILE A 31 -3.83 10.86 15.14
CA ILE A 31 -4.71 11.14 14.00
C ILE A 31 -5.48 12.45 14.24
N ALA A 32 -6.14 12.57 15.41
CA ALA A 32 -6.92 13.75 15.77
C ALA A 32 -6.04 15.00 15.95
N GLN A 33 -4.89 14.86 16.64
CA GLN A 33 -3.96 15.98 16.88
C GLN A 33 -3.38 16.54 15.58
N ARG A 34 -3.24 15.68 14.57
CA ARG A 34 -2.77 16.04 13.23
C ARG A 34 -3.90 16.47 12.29
N GLU A 35 -5.16 16.47 12.75
CA GLU A 35 -6.33 16.85 11.95
C GLU A 35 -6.53 15.98 10.68
N LEU A 36 -6.04 14.74 10.71
CA LEU A 36 -6.11 13.82 9.55
C LEU A 36 -7.55 13.38 9.22
N ASP A 37 -8.46 13.46 10.18
CA ASP A 37 -9.88 13.12 9.99
C ASP A 37 -10.57 13.97 8.90
N GLY A 38 -10.04 15.17 8.60
CA GLY A 38 -10.54 16.04 7.54
C GLY A 38 -10.12 15.63 6.12
N VAL A 39 -9.19 14.68 5.97
CA VAL A 39 -8.61 14.30 4.65
C VAL A 39 -9.52 13.32 3.88
N SER A 40 -10.37 12.58 4.60
CA SER A 40 -11.20 11.51 4.06
C SER A 40 -12.67 11.73 4.43
N GLU A 41 -13.58 11.37 3.52
CA GLU A 41 -15.01 11.31 3.83
C GLU A 41 -15.37 10.07 4.68
N PHE A 42 -14.46 9.09 4.74
CA PHE A 42 -14.64 7.84 5.49
C PHE A 42 -13.79 7.84 6.76
N PRO A 43 -14.28 7.21 7.85
CA PRO A 43 -13.49 6.98 9.05
C PRO A 43 -12.13 6.33 8.75
N ILE A 44 -11.08 6.83 9.40
CA ILE A 44 -9.73 6.26 9.31
C ILE A 44 -9.67 4.97 10.14
N TYR A 45 -9.62 3.83 9.46
CA TYR A 45 -9.44 2.53 10.09
C TYR A 45 -7.98 2.33 10.55
N ARG A 46 -7.02 2.80 9.75
CA ARG A 46 -5.59 2.76 10.05
C ARG A 46 -4.87 3.93 9.40
N ALA A 47 -3.93 4.54 10.11
CA ALA A 47 -2.97 5.46 9.52
C ALA A 47 -1.53 5.06 9.87
N LEU A 48 -0.63 5.33 8.94
CA LEU A 48 0.81 5.10 9.05
C LEU A 48 1.52 6.40 8.70
N GLU A 49 2.39 6.90 9.57
CA GLU A 49 3.41 7.86 9.13
C GLU A 49 4.58 7.08 8.54
N CYS A 50 5.15 7.62 7.49
CA CYS A 50 6.35 7.10 6.89
C CYS A 50 7.22 8.21 6.32
N SER A 51 8.52 8.06 6.43
CA SER A 51 9.49 9.09 6.04
C SER A 51 10.51 8.50 5.09
N ASP A 52 10.80 9.22 4.00
CA ASP A 52 11.81 8.85 3.00
C ASP A 52 12.66 10.06 2.60
N LYS A 53 13.53 9.91 1.60
CA LYS A 53 14.43 11.00 1.16
C LYS A 53 13.69 12.23 0.61
N SER A 54 12.39 12.13 0.34
CA SER A 54 11.56 13.17 -0.26
C SER A 54 10.61 13.86 0.72
N GLY A 55 10.43 13.33 1.92
CA GLY A 55 9.62 13.97 2.95
C GLY A 55 9.01 13.02 3.98
N VAL A 56 8.08 13.56 4.76
CA VAL A 56 7.25 12.83 5.73
C VAL A 56 5.84 12.72 5.16
N TYR A 57 5.32 11.51 5.15
CA TYR A 57 4.07 11.17 4.52
C TYR A 57 3.15 10.42 5.47
N GLU A 58 1.85 10.50 5.23
CA GLU A 58 0.84 9.68 5.89
C GLU A 58 0.11 8.81 4.87
N LEU A 59 0.06 7.50 5.13
CA LEU A 59 -0.82 6.57 4.44
C LEU A 59 -2.06 6.34 5.30
N LEU A 60 -3.21 6.84 4.83
CA LEU A 60 -4.50 6.68 5.47
C LEU A 60 -5.28 5.56 4.78
N LEU A 61 -5.77 4.60 5.57
CA LEU A 61 -6.62 3.50 5.13
C LEU A 61 -7.99 3.70 5.78
N CYS A 62 -8.97 4.06 4.96
CA CYS A 62 -10.28 4.53 5.39
C CYS A 62 -11.39 3.60 4.87
N GLU A 63 -12.34 3.27 5.74
CA GLU A 63 -13.43 2.33 5.44
C GLU A 63 -14.76 2.96 5.81
N ASN A 64 -15.77 2.86 4.94
CA ASN A 64 -16.95 3.72 5.08
C ASN A 64 -17.96 3.31 6.16
N GLN A 65 -17.81 2.14 6.79
CA GLN A 65 -18.63 1.67 7.92
C GLN A 65 -20.14 1.90 7.71
N LYS A 66 -20.70 1.44 6.58
CA LYS A 66 -22.11 1.63 6.27
C LYS A 66 -22.98 0.87 7.28
N ASN A 67 -23.85 1.59 7.99
CA ASN A 67 -24.84 1.00 8.90
C ASN A 67 -25.77 0.02 8.16
N ILE A 68 -25.82 -1.23 8.62
CA ILE A 68 -26.77 -2.26 8.15
C ILE A 68 -27.81 -2.60 9.22
N SER A 69 -27.51 -2.32 10.49
CA SER A 69 -28.47 -2.35 11.60
C SER A 69 -28.06 -1.34 12.69
N LYS A 70 -28.84 -1.24 13.77
CA LYS A 70 -28.50 -0.37 14.92
C LYS A 70 -27.17 -0.71 15.60
N LYS A 71 -26.61 -1.91 15.39
CA LYS A 71 -25.39 -2.40 16.04
C LYS A 71 -24.37 -3.01 15.08
N ASP A 72 -24.61 -2.90 13.78
CA ASP A 72 -23.79 -3.59 12.79
C ASP A 72 -23.55 -2.71 11.56
N THR A 73 -22.31 -2.73 11.10
CA THR A 73 -21.80 -1.94 9.98
C THR A 73 -21.02 -2.84 9.05
N LEU A 74 -21.24 -2.70 7.75
CA LEU A 74 -20.41 -3.34 6.72
C LEU A 74 -19.74 -2.29 5.86
N ASN A 75 -18.53 -2.57 5.43
CA ASN A 75 -17.81 -1.70 4.52
C ASN A 75 -18.23 -2.01 3.10
N THR A 76 -18.74 -1.00 2.40
CA THR A 76 -19.13 -1.10 0.99
C THR A 76 -18.20 -0.32 0.07
N LYS A 77 -17.36 0.56 0.66
CA LYS A 77 -16.37 1.39 -0.02
C LYS A 77 -15.14 1.54 0.87
N ILE A 78 -13.97 1.63 0.24
CA ILE A 78 -12.69 1.90 0.89
C ILE A 78 -11.95 3.03 0.19
N GLN A 79 -11.10 3.72 0.93
CA GLN A 79 -10.15 4.70 0.41
C GLN A 79 -8.76 4.48 1.00
N ALA A 80 -7.73 4.46 0.17
CA ALA A 80 -6.35 4.64 0.61
C ALA A 80 -5.84 5.98 0.09
N ILE A 81 -5.34 6.83 0.97
CA ILE A 81 -4.91 8.19 0.66
C ILE A 81 -3.47 8.35 1.13
N TYR A 82 -2.62 8.93 0.29
CA TYR A 82 -1.24 9.21 0.64
C TYR A 82 -1.00 10.71 0.59
N THR A 83 -0.66 11.28 1.73
CA THR A 83 -0.44 12.72 1.90
C THR A 83 1.01 13.00 2.22
N LEU A 84 1.52 14.11 1.72
CA LEU A 84 2.76 14.72 2.17
C LEU A 84 2.42 15.78 3.22
N ASN A 85 3.14 15.77 4.33
CA ASN A 85 3.09 16.81 5.33
C ASN A 85 3.81 18.06 4.80
N ASP A 86 3.07 19.13 4.53
CA ASP A 86 3.59 20.38 3.99
C ASP A 86 3.30 21.55 4.93
N HIS A 87 4.25 21.83 5.83
CA HIS A 87 4.38 23.06 6.63
C HIS A 87 3.06 23.64 7.20
N GLY A 88 2.14 22.78 7.67
CA GLY A 88 0.86 23.18 8.25
C GLY A 88 -0.39 22.64 7.54
N GLY A 89 -0.23 21.80 6.52
CA GLY A 89 -1.33 21.07 5.89
C GLY A 89 -0.88 19.78 5.22
N PHE A 90 -1.83 19.10 4.57
CA PHE A 90 -1.59 17.84 3.86
C PHE A 90 -1.79 18.02 2.36
N LEU A 91 -0.75 17.69 1.59
CA LEU A 91 -0.86 17.61 0.13
C LEU A 91 -1.14 16.17 -0.27
N GLU A 92 -2.34 15.89 -0.78
CA GLU A 92 -2.65 14.58 -1.37
C GLU A 92 -1.74 14.32 -2.58
N LYS A 93 -0.95 13.24 -2.50
CA LYS A 93 -0.15 12.74 -3.61
C LYS A 93 -0.95 11.82 -4.51
N TRP A 94 -1.75 10.95 -3.91
CA TRP A 94 -2.63 10.05 -4.63
C TRP A 94 -3.73 9.49 -3.72
N ARG A 95 -4.78 9.00 -4.36
CA ARG A 95 -5.90 8.31 -3.74
C ARG A 95 -6.28 7.05 -4.53
N ILE A 96 -6.60 5.99 -3.80
CA ILE A 96 -7.18 4.76 -4.32
C ILE A 96 -8.57 4.63 -3.73
N ASN A 97 -9.57 4.52 -4.59
CA ASN A 97 -10.95 4.22 -4.21
C ASN A 97 -11.32 2.83 -4.74
N ASP A 98 -12.06 2.06 -3.95
CA ASP A 98 -12.74 0.85 -4.45
C ASP A 98 -14.07 0.64 -3.71
N LEU A 99 -14.94 -0.16 -4.31
CA LEU A 99 -16.24 -0.54 -3.78
C LEU A 99 -16.54 -2.02 -4.07
N LEU A 100 -17.63 -2.51 -3.48
CA LEU A 100 -18.16 -3.84 -3.82
C LEU A 100 -18.56 -3.91 -5.29
N GLU A 101 -18.26 -5.03 -5.92
CA GLU A 101 -18.70 -5.33 -7.28
C GLU A 101 -20.03 -6.10 -7.24
N ASP A 102 -20.84 -5.94 -8.29
CA ASP A 102 -22.01 -6.80 -8.51
C ASP A 102 -21.52 -8.15 -9.05
N SER A 103 -21.54 -9.17 -8.20
CA SER A 103 -20.98 -10.49 -8.50
C SER A 103 -21.89 -11.60 -8.03
N ASP A 104 -21.67 -12.79 -8.60
CA ASP A 104 -22.27 -14.04 -8.13
C ASP A 104 -21.17 -15.02 -7.68
N PRO A 105 -21.15 -15.43 -6.40
CA PRO A 105 -21.96 -14.92 -5.28
C PRO A 105 -21.73 -13.45 -4.93
N LYS A 106 -22.71 -12.83 -4.27
CA LYS A 106 -22.74 -11.39 -3.96
C LYS A 106 -21.69 -10.99 -2.93
N GLU A 107 -20.93 -9.93 -3.22
CA GLU A 107 -20.04 -9.32 -2.23
C GLU A 107 -20.82 -8.55 -1.16
N THR A 108 -20.43 -8.70 0.10
CA THR A 108 -21.09 -8.09 1.26
C THR A 108 -20.21 -7.09 2.00
N THR A 109 -18.88 -7.26 1.97
CA THR A 109 -17.95 -6.37 2.65
C THR A 109 -16.60 -6.29 1.96
N ILE A 110 -15.94 -5.12 2.04
CA ILE A 110 -14.61 -4.82 1.50
C ILE A 110 -13.76 -4.15 2.59
N TYR A 111 -12.54 -4.62 2.84
CA TYR A 111 -11.73 -4.08 3.94
C TYR A 111 -10.22 -4.28 3.73
N PHE A 112 -9.42 -3.43 4.35
CA PHE A 112 -7.96 -3.48 4.26
C PHE A 112 -7.38 -4.61 5.10
N TRP A 113 -6.48 -5.38 4.50
CA TRP A 113 -5.74 -6.41 5.21
C TRP A 113 -4.42 -5.83 5.71
N THR A 114 -4.51 -4.96 6.72
CA THR A 114 -3.39 -4.13 7.22
C THR A 114 -2.15 -4.90 7.63
N LYS A 115 -2.27 -6.19 7.98
CA LYS A 115 -1.13 -7.09 8.22
C LYS A 115 -0.21 -7.24 7.01
N TYR A 116 -0.76 -7.10 5.80
CA TYR A 116 -0.07 -7.28 4.53
C TYR A 116 0.25 -5.97 3.83
N CYS A 117 -0.22 -4.83 4.35
CA CYS A 117 0.17 -3.52 3.87
C CYS A 117 1.60 -3.17 4.35
N SER A 118 2.29 -2.34 3.59
CA SER A 118 3.66 -1.91 3.88
C SER A 118 3.95 -0.51 3.36
N THR A 119 4.92 0.14 3.96
CA THR A 119 5.39 1.51 3.68
C THR A 119 6.91 1.51 3.81
N THR A 120 7.56 0.61 3.06
CA THR A 120 9.01 0.41 3.06
C THR A 120 9.58 0.72 1.67
N ASP A 121 10.82 1.17 1.62
CA ASP A 121 11.61 1.19 0.38
C ASP A 121 11.95 -0.26 -0.02
N LEU A 122 11.34 -0.76 -1.11
CA LEU A 122 11.46 -2.16 -1.50
C LEU A 122 12.65 -2.40 -2.44
N ASP A 123 13.12 -1.39 -3.15
CA ASP A 123 14.22 -1.54 -4.12
C ASP A 123 15.56 -0.93 -3.67
N GLY A 124 15.53 -0.13 -2.62
CA GLY A 124 16.69 0.50 -2.00
C GLY A 124 17.05 1.83 -2.65
N ASP A 125 16.15 2.49 -3.35
CA ASP A 125 16.40 3.80 -3.97
C ASP A 125 16.22 4.97 -2.99
N GLY A 126 15.73 4.71 -1.77
CA GLY A 126 15.46 5.69 -0.73
C GLY A 126 14.10 6.38 -0.83
N LEU A 127 13.20 5.95 -1.72
CA LEU A 127 11.78 6.29 -1.75
C LEU A 127 10.95 5.12 -1.23
N ILE A 128 9.86 5.42 -0.53
CA ILE A 128 8.96 4.36 -0.10
C ILE A 128 8.14 3.84 -1.29
N ASP A 129 7.97 2.51 -1.34
CA ASP A 129 7.02 1.84 -2.22
C ASP A 129 5.81 1.35 -1.40
N PRO A 130 4.73 2.15 -1.24
CA PRO A 130 3.57 1.70 -0.47
C PRO A 130 2.99 0.44 -1.10
N VAL A 131 2.64 -0.53 -0.25
CA VAL A 131 1.91 -1.74 -0.62
C VAL A 131 0.60 -1.73 0.14
N ILE A 132 -0.51 -1.73 -0.60
CA ILE A 132 -1.87 -1.72 -0.07
C ILE A 132 -2.54 -3.03 -0.46
N VAL A 133 -3.04 -3.76 0.54
CA VAL A 133 -3.76 -5.02 0.34
C VAL A 133 -5.14 -4.90 0.92
N TYR A 134 -6.14 -5.30 0.15
CA TYR A 134 -7.50 -5.45 0.61
C TYR A 134 -8.16 -6.63 -0.10
N GLY A 135 -9.28 -7.06 0.48
CA GLY A 135 -10.12 -8.06 -0.15
C GLY A 135 -11.59 -7.85 0.18
N THR A 136 -12.42 -8.64 -0.49
CA THR A 136 -13.86 -8.67 -0.30
C THR A 136 -14.32 -10.03 0.19
N ARG A 137 -15.47 -10.06 0.85
CA ARG A 137 -16.16 -11.30 1.19
C ARG A 137 -17.53 -11.39 0.55
N THR A 138 -17.97 -12.62 0.28
CA THR A 138 -19.30 -12.95 -0.23
C THR A 138 -20.34 -13.01 0.89
N GLU A 139 -21.60 -13.22 0.54
CA GLU A 139 -22.67 -13.58 1.47
C GLU A 139 -22.48 -14.94 2.15
N TYR A 140 -21.64 -15.80 1.58
CA TYR A 140 -21.21 -17.07 2.18
C TYR A 140 -19.94 -16.93 3.04
N ASN A 141 -19.49 -15.70 3.28
CA ASN A 141 -18.30 -15.38 4.07
C ASN A 141 -16.98 -15.91 3.45
N GLU A 142 -16.97 -16.16 2.14
CA GLU A 142 -15.80 -16.57 1.38
C GLU A 142 -15.08 -15.35 0.81
N ILE A 143 -13.76 -15.45 0.61
CA ILE A 143 -13.01 -14.37 -0.05
C ILE A 143 -13.37 -14.36 -1.53
N ARG A 144 -13.77 -13.20 -2.06
CA ARG A 144 -14.13 -13.06 -3.49
C ARG A 144 -13.06 -12.37 -4.30
N ARG A 145 -12.62 -11.19 -3.87
CA ARG A 145 -11.55 -10.44 -4.54
C ARG A 145 -10.40 -10.20 -3.58
N VAL A 146 -9.20 -10.19 -4.15
CA VAL A 146 -8.00 -9.70 -3.49
C VAL A 146 -7.30 -8.76 -4.45
N LYS A 147 -6.94 -7.57 -3.97
CA LYS A 147 -6.12 -6.62 -4.73
C LYS A 147 -4.89 -6.24 -3.93
N ILE A 148 -3.74 -6.36 -4.58
CA ILE A 148 -2.45 -5.91 -4.06
C ILE A 148 -2.02 -4.76 -4.95
N ILE A 149 -1.93 -3.57 -4.39
CA ILE A 149 -1.54 -2.36 -5.10
C ILE A 149 -0.20 -1.91 -4.56
N THR A 150 0.74 -1.60 -5.44
CA THR A 150 1.93 -0.85 -5.08
C THR A 150 2.07 0.39 -5.93
N ILE A 151 2.69 1.43 -5.38
CA ILE A 151 3.06 2.62 -6.12
C ILE A 151 4.57 2.73 -6.02
N SER A 152 5.25 2.55 -7.15
CA SER A 152 6.71 2.59 -7.26
C SER A 152 7.09 3.53 -8.38
N HIS A 153 8.06 4.42 -8.14
CA HIS A 153 8.48 5.44 -9.11
C HIS A 153 7.30 6.26 -9.68
N ASN A 154 6.40 6.72 -8.81
CA ASN A 154 5.17 7.46 -9.18
C ASN A 154 4.22 6.70 -10.12
N LYS A 155 4.37 5.38 -10.23
CA LYS A 155 3.51 4.54 -11.06
C LYS A 155 2.80 3.49 -10.22
N LYS A 156 1.49 3.37 -10.42
CA LYS A 156 0.66 2.38 -9.78
C LYS A 156 0.76 1.04 -10.51
N TYR A 157 0.91 -0.04 -9.75
CA TYR A 157 0.87 -1.41 -10.22
C TYR A 157 -0.10 -2.21 -9.37
N VAL A 158 -0.84 -3.11 -10.01
CA VAL A 158 -1.91 -3.85 -9.34
C VAL A 158 -1.85 -5.32 -9.70
N ILE A 159 -1.94 -6.19 -8.69
CA ILE A 159 -2.35 -7.57 -8.83
C ILE A 159 -3.84 -7.64 -8.47
N ARG A 160 -4.65 -8.22 -9.35
CA ARG A 160 -6.08 -8.45 -9.14
C ARG A 160 -6.32 -9.95 -9.14
N ALA A 161 -6.92 -10.46 -8.07
CA ALA A 161 -7.35 -11.83 -7.99
C ALA A 161 -8.85 -11.92 -7.74
N VAL A 162 -9.50 -12.88 -8.38
CA VAL A 162 -10.87 -13.32 -8.09
C VAL A 162 -10.78 -14.78 -7.67
N GLU A 163 -11.35 -15.09 -6.50
CA GLU A 163 -11.41 -16.41 -5.90
C GLU A 163 -12.84 -16.95 -6.00
N CYS A 164 -12.93 -18.26 -6.23
CA CYS A 164 -14.15 -19.06 -6.24
C CYS A 164 -13.74 -20.53 -6.30
N ASP A 165 -14.68 -21.44 -6.08
CA ASP A 165 -14.40 -22.88 -6.04
C ASP A 165 -13.99 -23.47 -7.39
N LEU A 166 -14.51 -22.91 -8.50
CA LEU A 166 -14.35 -23.48 -9.84
C LEU A 166 -13.24 -22.76 -10.61
N ASP A 167 -12.40 -23.52 -11.31
CA ASP A 167 -11.27 -22.99 -12.07
C ASP A 167 -11.63 -21.88 -13.06
N TYR A 168 -12.80 -21.95 -13.70
CA TYR A 168 -13.19 -21.01 -14.75
C TYR A 168 -13.60 -19.63 -14.22
N CYS A 169 -14.03 -19.52 -12.95
CA CYS A 169 -14.40 -18.23 -12.35
C CYS A 169 -13.23 -17.58 -11.59
N ARG A 170 -12.10 -18.29 -11.42
CA ARG A 170 -10.90 -17.76 -10.81
C ARG A 170 -10.12 -16.90 -11.81
N SER A 171 -9.48 -15.87 -11.29
CA SER A 171 -8.54 -15.08 -12.10
C SER A 171 -7.41 -14.52 -11.25
N PHE A 172 -6.25 -14.36 -11.87
CA PHE A 172 -5.11 -13.64 -11.31
C PHE A 172 -4.46 -12.82 -12.42
N LYS A 173 -4.45 -11.50 -12.26
CA LYS A 173 -3.98 -10.58 -13.29
C LYS A 173 -3.05 -9.56 -12.67
N LYS A 174 -1.78 -9.63 -13.06
CA LYS A 174 -0.79 -8.56 -12.86
C LYS A 174 -1.04 -7.45 -13.89
N ASP A 175 -0.71 -6.21 -13.54
CA ASP A 175 -0.81 -5.08 -14.46
C ASP A 175 -0.02 -5.35 -15.75
N SER A 176 -0.52 -4.87 -16.89
CA SER A 176 0.17 -4.96 -18.19
C SER A 176 1.62 -4.45 -18.13
N THR A 177 1.88 -3.48 -17.26
CA THR A 177 3.20 -2.89 -17.09
C THR A 177 4.03 -3.53 -15.97
N TRP A 178 3.61 -4.68 -15.43
CA TRP A 178 4.27 -5.37 -14.31
C TRP A 178 5.77 -5.56 -14.50
N ASN A 179 6.21 -5.85 -15.73
CA ASN A 179 7.62 -6.08 -16.02
C ASN A 179 8.51 -4.85 -15.81
N LEU A 180 7.93 -3.65 -15.77
CA LEU A 180 8.64 -2.39 -15.50
C LEU A 180 8.94 -2.18 -14.01
N LEU A 181 8.35 -2.97 -13.11
CA LEU A 181 8.70 -2.89 -11.70
C LEU A 181 10.17 -3.29 -11.45
N PRO A 182 10.85 -2.60 -10.51
CA PRO A 182 12.15 -3.03 -10.02
C PRO A 182 12.13 -4.50 -9.57
N LEU A 183 13.24 -5.21 -9.78
CA LEU A 183 13.31 -6.64 -9.51
C LEU A 183 13.02 -6.97 -8.04
N LYS A 184 13.59 -6.20 -7.10
CA LYS A 184 13.36 -6.41 -5.66
C LYS A 184 11.89 -6.19 -5.26
N THR A 185 11.24 -5.15 -5.79
CA THR A 185 9.81 -4.91 -5.61
C THR A 185 8.96 -6.08 -6.13
N LYS A 186 9.28 -6.61 -7.32
CA LYS A 186 8.62 -7.83 -7.85
C LYS A 186 8.81 -9.04 -6.93
N THR A 187 10.04 -9.26 -6.45
CA THR A 187 10.35 -10.36 -5.53
C THR A 187 9.58 -10.24 -4.22
N TYR A 188 9.48 -9.03 -3.65
CA TYR A 188 8.67 -8.77 -2.46
C TYR A 188 7.20 -9.10 -2.71
N LEU A 189 6.61 -8.58 -3.80
CA LEU A 189 5.19 -8.79 -4.11
C LEU A 189 4.87 -10.26 -4.40
N ASN A 190 5.75 -10.99 -5.08
CA ASN A 190 5.59 -12.44 -5.26
C ASN A 190 5.66 -13.18 -3.91
N SER A 191 6.60 -12.83 -3.03
CA SER A 191 6.67 -13.41 -1.68
C SER A 191 5.42 -13.09 -0.85
N LEU A 192 4.85 -11.89 -1.01
CA LEU A 192 3.60 -11.49 -0.39
C LEU A 192 2.42 -12.34 -0.90
N VAL A 193 2.36 -12.61 -2.21
CA VAL A 193 1.35 -13.53 -2.80
C VAL A 193 1.45 -14.92 -2.17
N GLU A 194 2.65 -15.49 -2.04
CA GLU A 194 2.82 -16.80 -1.39
C GLU A 194 2.38 -16.80 0.08
N ARG A 195 2.70 -15.72 0.80
CA ARG A 195 2.25 -15.56 2.19
C ARG A 195 0.73 -15.47 2.28
N LEU A 196 0.08 -14.74 1.37
CA LEU A 196 -1.38 -14.65 1.30
C LEU A 196 -2.01 -16.02 1.00
N ARG A 197 -1.46 -16.80 0.07
CA ARG A 197 -1.92 -18.18 -0.19
C ARG A 197 -1.94 -19.01 1.08
N LYS A 198 -0.83 -19.01 1.81
CA LYS A 198 -0.66 -19.82 3.03
C LYS A 198 -1.53 -19.33 4.18
N GLU A 199 -1.52 -18.03 4.45
CA GLU A 199 -2.13 -17.47 5.67
C GLU A 199 -3.62 -17.17 5.53
N GLN A 200 -4.14 -17.02 4.32
CA GLN A 200 -5.57 -16.79 4.05
C GLN A 200 -6.24 -17.98 3.38
N ASN A 201 -5.50 -19.09 3.18
CA ASN A 201 -5.97 -20.28 2.47
C ASN A 201 -6.53 -19.93 1.07
N LEU A 202 -5.76 -19.14 0.31
CA LEU A 202 -6.14 -18.68 -1.02
C LEU A 202 -5.41 -19.46 -2.09
N LEU A 203 -6.04 -19.58 -3.26
CA LEU A 203 -5.43 -20.27 -4.38
C LEU A 203 -4.51 -19.31 -5.15
N LEU A 204 -4.98 -18.09 -5.45
CA LEU A 204 -4.29 -17.08 -6.27
C LEU A 204 -3.69 -17.71 -7.53
N LYS A 205 -4.49 -18.52 -8.23
CA LYS A 205 -4.08 -19.39 -9.35
C LYS A 205 -3.29 -18.62 -10.41
N ASP A 206 -2.23 -19.21 -10.97
CA ASP A 206 -1.38 -18.62 -12.03
C ASP A 206 -0.59 -17.36 -11.61
N GLY A 207 -0.51 -17.07 -10.31
CA GLY A 207 0.19 -15.92 -9.74
C GLY A 207 1.63 -16.10 -9.34
#